data_AF-A0A2V2EUN2-F1
#
_entry.id   AF-A0A2V2EUN2-F1
#
_cell.length_a   1.000
_cell.length_b   1.000
_cell.length_c   1.000
_cell.angle_alpha   90.00
_cell.angle_beta   90.00
_cell.angle_gamma   90.00
#
_symmetry.space_group_name_H-M   'P 1'
#
loop_
_entity.id
_entity.type
_entity.pdbx_description
1 polymer ?
#
loop_
_entity_poly.entity_id
_entity_poly.type
_entity_poly.pdbx_seq_one_letter_code
_entity_poly.pdbx_strand_id
1 'polypeptide(L)'
;MQTLKKIGWEVLEYLRRGLTPFFIKLMFGMTMLAVLFIENIELRTILVVLLVAADGFLSFMLMRSAGEMAYKMKVVGQLRKENKPTGSAETAGAYRPCKEYRTYKGIIIGIVASLVAIVLVVVSGLTGSAGARVALMFVCGWAYVPVAAVYMIILSSTGMEVIPVSSVWYSFILIVIFIVLCEIGYILGGNKEKLRQFMLERSMQSVEKGKAARLQNKEQGQGAKRR
;
A
#
# COMPACT_ATOMS: atom_id res chain seq x y z
N MET A 1 -25.68 -6.41 -19.13
CA MET A 1 -26.01 -5.94 -17.75
C MET A 1 -25.13 -6.58 -16.66
N GLN A 2 -24.86 -7.90 -16.68
CA GLN A 2 -23.98 -8.56 -15.71
C GLN A 2 -22.50 -8.13 -15.79
N THR A 3 -21.97 -7.90 -17.01
CA THR A 3 -20.62 -7.37 -17.25
C THR A 3 -20.43 -5.96 -16.69
N LEU A 4 -21.42 -5.07 -16.87
CA LEU A 4 -21.42 -3.71 -16.33
C LEU A 4 -21.43 -3.71 -14.79
N LYS A 5 -22.24 -4.59 -14.17
CA LYS A 5 -22.22 -4.78 -12.71
C LYS A 5 -20.85 -5.28 -12.24
N LYS A 6 -20.23 -6.22 -12.95
CA LYS A 6 -18.90 -6.76 -12.61
C LYS A 6 -17.81 -5.69 -12.67
N ILE A 7 -17.78 -4.89 -13.74
CA ILE A 7 -16.83 -3.77 -13.92
C ILE A 7 -17.03 -2.71 -12.84
N GLY A 8 -18.29 -2.32 -12.56
CA GLY A 8 -18.59 -1.35 -11.50
C GLY A 8 -18.10 -1.80 -10.12
N TRP A 9 -18.26 -3.09 -9.80
CA TRP A 9 -17.73 -3.65 -8.55
C TRP A 9 -16.21 -3.68 -8.50
N GLU A 10 -15.54 -3.95 -9.63
CA GLU A 10 -14.07 -3.90 -9.71
C GLU A 10 -13.54 -2.49 -9.46
N VAL A 11 -14.11 -1.48 -10.13
CA VAL A 11 -13.74 -0.07 -9.94
C VAL A 11 -13.98 0.37 -8.49
N LEU A 12 -15.15 0.07 -7.94
CA LEU A 12 -15.52 0.45 -6.57
C LEU A 12 -14.61 -0.23 -5.54
N GLU A 13 -14.12 -1.44 -5.82
CA GLU A 13 -13.15 -2.11 -4.98
C GLU A 13 -11.78 -1.41 -4.98
N TYR A 14 -11.25 -1.01 -6.14
CA TYR A 14 -10.00 -0.26 -6.19
C TYR A 14 -10.13 1.10 -5.52
N LEU A 15 -11.26 1.78 -5.71
CA LEU A 15 -11.57 3.05 -5.06
C LEU A 15 -11.61 2.87 -3.53
N ARG A 16 -12.25 1.80 -3.04
CA ARG A 16 -12.29 1.48 -1.60
C ARG A 16 -10.91 1.14 -1.02
N ARG A 17 -10.06 0.46 -1.79
CA ARG A 17 -8.68 0.15 -1.39
C ARG A 17 -7.77 1.38 -1.44
N GLY A 18 -8.05 2.34 -2.31
CA GLY A 18 -7.35 3.63 -2.40
C GLY A 18 -7.77 4.64 -1.34
N LEU A 19 -8.96 4.50 -0.75
CA LEU A 19 -9.46 5.42 0.28
C LEU A 19 -8.60 5.41 1.56
N THR A 20 -8.23 4.25 2.08
CA THR A 20 -7.40 4.16 3.29
C THR A 20 -6.05 4.87 3.15
N PRO A 21 -5.23 4.59 2.11
CA PRO A 21 -3.99 5.33 1.92
C PRO A 21 -4.25 6.82 1.64
N PHE A 22 -5.31 7.17 0.91
CA PHE A 22 -5.68 8.57 0.68
C PHE A 22 -5.95 9.34 1.99
N PHE A 23 -6.76 8.79 2.91
CA PHE A 23 -7.05 9.45 4.18
C PHE A 23 -5.81 9.63 5.05
N ILE A 24 -4.90 8.66 5.04
CA ILE A 24 -3.64 8.76 5.78
C ILE A 24 -2.76 9.86 5.18
N LYS A 25 -2.67 9.91 3.85
CA LYS A 25 -1.99 10.99 3.14
C LYS A 25 -2.59 12.36 3.45
N LEU A 26 -3.91 12.45 3.54
CA LEU A 26 -4.61 13.67 3.92
C LEU A 26 -4.27 14.08 5.36
N MET A 27 -4.30 13.13 6.31
CA MET A 27 -3.94 13.39 7.70
C MET A 27 -2.51 13.90 7.82
N PHE A 28 -1.53 13.19 7.25
CA PHE A 28 -0.13 13.62 7.24
C PHE A 28 0.07 14.95 6.52
N GLY A 29 -0.65 15.19 5.42
CA GLY A 29 -0.63 16.47 4.71
C GLY A 29 -1.07 17.64 5.58
N MET A 30 -2.16 17.45 6.35
CA MET A 30 -2.64 18.45 7.30
C MET A 30 -1.65 18.68 8.45
N THR A 31 -1.02 17.62 8.97
CA THR A 31 0.00 17.77 10.02
C THR A 31 1.24 18.51 9.51
N MET A 32 1.70 18.20 8.29
CA MET A 32 2.82 18.90 7.65
C MET A 32 2.48 20.38 7.41
N LEU A 33 1.24 20.68 7.02
CA LEU A 33 0.77 22.05 6.89
C LEU A 33 0.80 22.80 8.23
N ALA A 34 0.38 22.16 9.33
CA ALA A 34 0.47 22.75 10.67
C ALA A 34 1.93 23.06 11.04
N VAL A 35 2.87 22.18 10.69
CA VAL A 35 4.31 22.38 10.93
C VAL A 35 4.87 23.56 10.12
N LEU A 36 4.28 23.92 8.97
CA LEU A 36 4.75 25.07 8.19
C LEU A 36 4.63 26.41 8.95
N PHE A 37 3.68 26.52 9.88
CA PHE A 37 3.47 27.72 10.69
C PHE A 37 4.52 27.93 11.79
N ILE A 38 5.44 26.98 11.98
CA ILE A 38 6.58 27.16 12.89
C ILE A 38 7.56 28.17 12.27
N GLU A 39 7.85 29.23 13.01
CA GLU A 39 8.75 30.31 12.56
C GLU A 39 10.21 29.85 12.42
N ASN A 40 10.66 28.95 13.30
CA ASN A 40 12.00 28.39 13.25
C ASN A 40 12.15 27.47 12.03
N ILE A 41 12.94 27.94 11.03
CA ILE A 41 13.15 27.28 9.74
C ILE A 41 13.81 25.91 9.91
N GLU A 42 14.80 25.79 10.80
CA GLU A 42 15.55 24.55 11.02
C GLU A 42 14.64 23.48 11.62
N LEU A 43 13.94 23.82 12.71
CA LEU A 43 13.00 22.92 13.38
C LEU A 43 11.88 22.48 12.44
N ARG A 44 11.30 23.43 11.69
CA ARG A 44 10.26 23.15 10.70
C ARG A 44 10.73 22.14 9.66
N THR A 45 11.93 22.34 9.10
CA THR A 45 12.47 21.48 8.05
C THR A 45 12.69 20.05 8.56
N ILE A 46 13.29 19.92 9.75
CA ILE A 46 13.51 18.63 10.39
C ILE A 46 12.19 17.90 10.61
N LEU A 47 11.17 18.60 11.14
CA LEU A 47 9.85 18.03 11.39
C LEU A 47 9.14 17.60 10.09
N VAL A 48 9.22 18.40 9.03
CA VAL A 48 8.66 18.03 7.72
C VAL A 48 9.32 16.76 7.17
N VAL A 49 10.66 16.67 7.22
CA VAL A 49 11.38 15.48 6.76
C VAL A 49 11.00 14.24 7.57
N LEU A 50 10.90 14.37 8.90
CA LEU A 50 10.47 13.28 9.78
C LEU A 50 9.04 12.83 9.46
N LEU A 51 8.12 13.77 9.22
CA LEU A 51 6.74 13.46 8.84
C LEU A 51 6.67 12.77 7.48
N VAL A 52 7.49 13.16 6.51
CA VAL A 52 7.55 12.50 5.18
C VAL A 52 8.06 11.07 5.31
N ALA A 53 9.09 10.85 6.13
CA ALA A 53 9.61 9.52 6.40
C ALA A 53 8.58 8.64 7.12
N ALA A 54 7.90 9.16 8.13
CA ALA A 54 6.86 8.45 8.88
C ALA A 54 5.66 8.10 7.99
N ASP A 55 5.21 9.03 7.15
CA ASP A 55 4.15 8.82 6.16
C ASP A 55 4.55 7.72 5.16
N GLY A 56 5.77 7.78 4.62
CA GLY A 56 6.31 6.76 3.72
C GLY A 56 6.34 5.38 4.37
N PHE A 57 6.80 5.28 5.61
CA PHE A 57 6.87 4.03 6.37
C PHE A 57 5.48 3.45 6.66
N LEU A 58 4.52 4.27 7.11
CA LEU A 58 3.16 3.83 7.38
C LEU A 58 2.46 3.37 6.10
N SER A 59 2.60 4.14 5.02
CA SER A 59 2.09 3.79 3.68
C SER A 59 2.63 2.43 3.22
N PHE A 60 3.93 2.21 3.40
CA PHE A 60 4.57 0.93 3.09
C PHE A 60 4.01 -0.22 3.93
N MET A 61 3.87 -0.05 5.24
CA MET A 61 3.31 -1.07 6.14
C MET A 61 1.88 -1.46 5.77
N LEU A 62 1.05 -0.49 5.41
CA LEU A 62 -0.34 -0.74 4.98
C LEU A 62 -0.40 -1.48 3.67
N MET A 63 0.45 -1.10 2.71
CA MET A 63 0.46 -1.78 1.42
C MET A 63 1.02 -3.19 1.54
N ARG A 64 1.97 -3.40 2.47
CA ARG A 64 2.46 -4.71 2.86
C ARG A 64 1.37 -5.60 3.43
N SER A 65 0.54 -5.09 4.35
CA SER A 65 -0.58 -5.87 4.89
C SER A 65 -1.66 -6.15 3.83
N ALA A 66 -1.92 -5.19 2.93
CA ALA A 66 -2.84 -5.37 1.80
C ALA A 66 -2.36 -6.44 0.81
N GLY A 67 -1.05 -6.50 0.54
CA GLY A 67 -0.41 -7.54 -0.26
C GLY A 67 -0.57 -8.94 0.35
N GLU A 68 -0.36 -9.06 1.66
CA GLU A 68 -0.56 -10.31 2.40
C GLU A 68 -2.02 -10.79 2.31
N MET A 69 -2.98 -9.90 2.55
CA MET A 69 -4.41 -10.23 2.46
C MET A 69 -4.81 -10.65 1.04
N ALA A 70 -4.32 -9.96 0.01
CA ALA A 70 -4.62 -10.32 -1.37
C ALA A 70 -4.04 -11.70 -1.74
N TYR A 71 -2.88 -12.06 -1.21
CA TYR A 71 -2.28 -13.38 -1.44
C TYR A 71 -3.07 -14.48 -0.76
N LYS A 72 -3.54 -14.28 0.47
CA LYS A 72 -4.48 -15.21 1.13
C LYS A 72 -5.73 -15.44 0.29
N MET A 73 -6.31 -14.38 -0.27
CA MET A 73 -7.49 -14.48 -1.14
C MET A 73 -7.23 -15.28 -2.42
N LYS A 74 -6.02 -15.20 -2.99
CA LYS A 74 -5.61 -16.02 -4.15
C LYS A 74 -5.65 -17.52 -3.80
N VAL A 75 -5.18 -17.88 -2.60
CA VAL A 75 -5.12 -19.27 -2.14
C VAL A 75 -6.50 -19.82 -1.82
N VAL A 76 -7.37 -19.01 -1.21
CA VAL A 76 -8.79 -19.35 -1.04
C VAL A 76 -9.46 -19.61 -2.40
N GLY A 77 -9.12 -18.82 -3.43
CA GLY A 77 -9.61 -19.03 -4.79
C GLY A 77 -9.14 -20.34 -5.42
N GLN A 78 -7.89 -20.73 -5.19
CA GLN A 78 -7.35 -22.01 -5.65
C GLN A 78 -8.03 -23.20 -4.94
N LEU A 79 -8.14 -23.16 -3.62
CA LEU A 79 -8.80 -24.20 -2.84
C LEU A 79 -10.27 -24.40 -3.24
N ARG A 80 -10.97 -23.30 -3.54
CA ARG A 80 -12.36 -23.35 -4.02
C ARG A 80 -12.47 -23.96 -5.42
N LYS A 81 -11.49 -23.73 -6.31
CA LYS A 81 -11.45 -24.37 -7.64
C LYS A 81 -11.14 -25.86 -7.56
N GLU A 82 -10.38 -26.27 -6.54
CA GLU A 82 -10.01 -27.67 -6.30
C GLU A 82 -11.04 -28.43 -5.43
N ASN A 83 -12.17 -27.81 -5.08
CA ASN A 83 -13.18 -28.37 -4.16
C ASN A 83 -12.60 -28.87 -2.81
N LYS A 84 -11.47 -28.30 -2.38
CA LYS A 84 -10.85 -28.63 -1.09
C LYS A 84 -11.50 -27.82 0.03
N PRO A 85 -11.66 -28.40 1.24
CA PRO A 85 -12.25 -27.69 2.36
C PRO A 85 -11.40 -26.47 2.70
N THR A 86 -12.04 -25.29 2.67
CA THR A 86 -11.43 -24.02 3.02
C THR A 86 -11.42 -23.83 4.54
N GLY A 87 -10.83 -24.77 5.27
CA GLY A 87 -10.87 -24.84 6.74
C GLY A 87 -10.15 -23.69 7.48
N SER A 88 -9.43 -22.82 6.77
CA SER A 88 -8.76 -21.63 7.31
C SER A 88 -9.22 -20.31 6.69
N ALA A 89 -10.21 -20.34 5.79
CA ALA A 89 -10.59 -19.19 4.97
C ALA A 89 -11.66 -18.28 5.59
N GLU A 90 -12.28 -18.66 6.71
CA GLU A 90 -13.35 -17.87 7.34
C GLU A 90 -12.88 -16.48 7.77
N THR A 91 -11.59 -16.29 8.09
CA THR A 91 -11.03 -14.99 8.45
C THR A 91 -10.74 -14.06 7.26
N ALA A 92 -10.83 -14.53 6.01
CA ALA A 92 -10.50 -13.73 4.82
C ALA A 92 -11.71 -12.97 4.22
N GLY A 93 -12.89 -13.15 4.79
CA GLY A 93 -14.14 -12.55 4.34
C GLY A 93 -14.65 -13.13 3.02
N ALA A 94 -15.76 -12.58 2.51
CA ALA A 94 -16.40 -13.10 1.30
C ALA A 94 -15.43 -13.11 0.10
N TYR A 95 -15.19 -14.32 -0.43
CA TYR A 95 -14.36 -14.55 -1.60
C TYR A 95 -14.87 -13.79 -2.82
N ARG A 96 -13.98 -13.04 -3.48
CA ARG A 96 -14.24 -12.37 -4.77
C ARG A 96 -12.99 -12.46 -5.65
N PRO A 97 -13.09 -12.81 -6.94
CA PRO A 97 -11.94 -12.87 -7.86
C PRO A 97 -11.17 -11.55 -7.95
N CYS A 98 -11.88 -10.43 -7.83
CA CYS A 98 -11.32 -9.08 -7.87
C CYS A 98 -10.36 -8.81 -6.70
N LYS A 99 -10.44 -9.61 -5.63
CA LYS A 99 -9.56 -9.51 -4.47
C LYS A 99 -8.26 -10.30 -4.58
N GLU A 100 -8.11 -11.15 -5.58
CA GLU A 100 -6.92 -12.00 -5.76
C GLU A 100 -5.65 -11.18 -5.98
N TYR A 101 -4.52 -11.67 -5.47
CA TYR A 101 -3.21 -11.05 -5.68
C TYR A 101 -2.81 -10.99 -7.16
N ARG A 102 -2.40 -9.81 -7.61
CA ARG A 102 -1.70 -9.57 -8.88
C ARG A 102 -0.67 -8.46 -8.67
N THR A 103 0.52 -8.59 -9.24
CA THR A 103 1.65 -7.67 -9.01
C THR A 103 1.28 -6.20 -9.24
N TYR A 104 0.68 -5.90 -10.40
CA TYR A 104 0.32 -4.53 -10.80
C TYR A 104 -0.69 -3.80 -9.87
N LYS A 105 -1.33 -4.50 -8.92
CA LYS A 105 -2.35 -3.88 -8.06
C LYS A 105 -1.77 -2.85 -7.11
N GLY A 106 -0.49 -2.97 -6.71
CA GLY A 106 0.17 -1.95 -5.89
C GLY A 106 0.23 -0.61 -6.61
N ILE A 107 0.71 -0.60 -7.85
CA ILE A 107 0.72 0.59 -8.74
C ILE A 107 -0.68 1.19 -8.90
N ILE A 108 -1.70 0.37 -9.20
CA ILE A 108 -3.07 0.87 -9.39
C ILE A 108 -3.60 1.53 -8.11
N ILE A 109 -3.41 0.92 -6.95
CA ILE A 109 -3.87 1.50 -5.68
C ILE A 109 -3.14 2.83 -5.42
N GLY A 110 -1.83 2.91 -5.69
CA GLY A 110 -1.05 4.13 -5.59
C GLY A 110 -1.57 5.25 -6.51
N ILE A 111 -1.87 4.93 -7.78
CA ILE A 111 -2.44 5.88 -8.75
C ILE A 111 -3.81 6.35 -8.30
N VAL A 112 -4.70 5.44 -7.90
CA VAL A 112 -6.06 5.78 -7.44
C VAL A 112 -6.02 6.66 -6.19
N ALA A 113 -5.14 6.35 -5.23
CA ALA A 113 -4.95 7.16 -4.03
C ALA A 113 -4.35 8.54 -4.33
N SER A 114 -3.55 8.66 -5.39
CA SER A 114 -2.90 9.91 -5.80
C SER A 114 -3.68 10.71 -6.83
N LEU A 115 -4.81 10.19 -7.34
CA LEU A 115 -5.52 10.78 -8.47
C LEU A 115 -5.94 12.24 -8.19
N VAL A 116 -6.45 12.50 -6.99
CA VAL A 116 -6.83 13.85 -6.55
C VAL A 116 -5.62 14.79 -6.54
N ALA A 117 -4.47 14.31 -6.07
CA ALA A 117 -3.23 15.09 -6.05
C ALA A 117 -2.75 15.40 -7.47
N ILE A 118 -2.76 14.40 -8.37
CA ILE A 118 -2.36 14.57 -9.78
C ILE A 118 -3.23 15.64 -10.45
N VAL A 119 -4.55 15.56 -10.30
CA VAL A 119 -5.48 16.53 -10.88
C VAL A 119 -5.21 17.93 -10.34
N LEU A 120 -5.06 18.09 -9.03
CA LEU A 120 -4.80 19.38 -8.40
C LEU A 120 -3.44 19.97 -8.80
N VAL A 121 -2.39 19.14 -8.92
CA VAL A 121 -1.07 19.57 -9.40
C VAL A 121 -1.15 20.08 -10.84
N VAL A 122 -1.83 19.36 -11.74
CA VAL A 122 -2.00 19.76 -13.15
C VAL A 122 -2.80 21.06 -13.25
N VAL A 123 -3.94 21.14 -12.56
CA VAL A 123 -4.79 22.35 -12.58
C VAL A 123 -4.02 23.54 -12.01
N SER A 124 -3.34 23.36 -10.89
CA SER A 124 -2.53 24.42 -10.26
C SER A 124 -1.36 24.86 -11.15
N GLY A 125 -0.66 23.91 -11.78
CA GLY A 125 0.49 24.19 -12.64
C GLY A 125 0.13 24.88 -13.94
N LEU A 126 -1.01 24.54 -14.55
CA LEU A 126 -1.46 25.11 -15.83
C LEU A 126 -2.19 26.45 -15.66
N THR A 127 -3.04 26.58 -14.64
CA THR A 127 -3.86 27.79 -14.45
C THR A 127 -3.16 28.87 -13.62
N GLY A 128 -2.12 28.50 -12.86
CA GLY A 128 -1.51 29.38 -11.87
C GLY A 128 -2.45 29.80 -10.74
N SER A 129 -3.66 29.24 -10.65
CA SER A 129 -4.69 29.64 -9.71
C SER A 129 -4.23 29.48 -8.27
N ALA A 130 -4.38 30.55 -7.48
CA ALA A 130 -4.11 30.51 -6.04
C ALA A 130 -5.08 29.56 -5.33
N GLY A 131 -6.34 29.49 -5.75
CA GLY A 131 -7.33 28.58 -5.19
C GLY A 131 -6.97 27.11 -5.37
N ALA A 132 -6.44 26.75 -6.54
CA ALA A 132 -5.97 25.38 -6.80
C ALA A 132 -4.75 25.02 -5.93
N ARG A 133 -3.83 25.97 -5.70
CA ARG A 133 -2.69 25.80 -4.78
C ARG A 133 -3.11 25.63 -3.33
N VAL A 134 -4.08 26.43 -2.88
CA VAL A 134 -4.65 26.30 -1.53
C VAL A 134 -5.34 24.95 -1.36
N ALA A 135 -6.16 24.54 -2.33
CA ALA A 135 -6.79 23.22 -2.32
C ALA A 135 -5.74 22.09 -2.30
N LEU A 136 -4.66 22.22 -3.06
CA LEU A 136 -3.54 21.27 -3.05
C LEU A 136 -2.86 21.20 -1.68
N MET A 137 -2.64 22.34 -1.02
CA MET A 137 -2.07 22.40 0.33
C MET A 137 -2.94 21.69 1.37
N PHE A 138 -4.27 21.88 1.33
CA PHE A 138 -5.19 21.28 2.30
C PHE A 138 -5.50 19.80 2.03
N VAL A 139 -5.77 19.43 0.77
CA VAL A 139 -6.24 18.09 0.43
C VAL A 139 -5.07 17.14 0.16
N CYS A 140 -3.98 17.66 -0.39
CA CYS A 140 -2.81 16.89 -0.83
C CYS A 140 -1.50 17.48 -0.30
N GLY A 141 -1.54 18.00 0.93
CA GLY A 141 -0.40 18.64 1.58
C GLY A 141 0.84 17.75 1.59
N TRP A 142 0.69 16.43 1.74
CA TRP A 142 1.79 15.47 1.69
C TRP A 142 2.65 15.54 0.41
N ALA A 143 2.06 15.92 -0.73
CA ALA A 143 2.75 16.02 -2.01
C ALA A 143 3.33 17.41 -2.29
N TYR A 144 2.79 18.46 -1.67
CA TYR A 144 3.16 19.84 -1.98
C TYR A 144 3.88 20.56 -0.83
N VAL A 145 3.50 20.32 0.42
CA VAL A 145 4.11 20.95 1.60
C VAL A 145 5.62 20.68 1.71
N PRO A 146 6.13 19.45 1.49
CA PRO A 146 7.57 19.22 1.56
C PRO A 146 8.34 20.00 0.47
N VAL A 147 7.74 20.13 -0.72
CA VAL A 147 8.30 20.95 -1.80
C VAL A 147 8.30 22.42 -1.40
N ALA A 148 7.17 22.94 -0.89
CA ALA A 148 7.06 24.31 -0.42
C ALA A 148 8.06 24.62 0.71
N ALA A 149 8.28 23.69 1.64
CA ALA A 149 9.25 23.83 2.73
C ALA A 149 10.69 24.02 2.19
N VAL A 150 11.09 23.24 1.18
CA VAL A 150 12.40 23.41 0.52
C VAL A 150 12.51 24.77 -0.16
N TYR A 151 11.47 25.20 -0.88
CA TYR A 151 11.47 26.51 -1.52
C TYR A 151 11.51 27.66 -0.50
N MET A 152 10.91 27.53 0.68
CA MET A 152 11.01 28.55 1.74
C MET A 152 12.45 28.74 2.24
N ILE A 153 13.25 27.67 2.32
CA ILE A 153 14.68 27.75 2.66
C ILE A 153 15.44 28.49 1.56
N ILE A 154 15.15 28.16 0.30
CA ILE A 154 15.78 28.81 -0.85
C ILE A 154 15.41 30.29 -0.89
N LEU A 155 14.13 30.65 -0.67
CA LEU A 155 13.69 32.05 -0.58
C LEU A 155 14.47 32.81 0.49
N SER A 156 14.62 32.23 1.69
CA SER A 156 15.35 32.86 2.79
C SER A 156 16.84 33.09 2.52
N SER A 157 17.44 32.34 1.58
CA SER A 157 18.86 32.45 1.23
C SER A 157 19.12 33.25 -0.05
N THR A 158 18.14 33.37 -0.95
CA THR A 158 18.28 34.01 -2.27
C THR A 158 17.56 35.36 -2.38
N GLY A 159 16.77 35.75 -1.38
CA GLY A 159 16.04 37.02 -1.37
C GLY A 159 14.81 37.03 -2.30
N MET A 160 14.37 35.88 -2.79
CA MET A 160 13.11 35.77 -3.53
C MET A 160 11.91 35.99 -2.58
N GLU A 161 10.92 36.77 -3.01
CA GLU A 161 9.75 37.11 -2.17
C GLU A 161 8.58 36.13 -2.30
N VAL A 162 8.50 35.36 -3.39
CA VAL A 162 7.34 34.52 -3.69
C VAL A 162 7.77 33.14 -4.19
N ILE A 163 7.11 32.09 -3.69
CA ILE A 163 7.29 30.71 -4.18
C ILE A 163 6.79 30.64 -5.63
N PRO A 164 7.65 30.27 -6.60
CA PRO A 164 7.26 30.25 -8.01
C PRO A 164 6.20 29.18 -8.26
N VAL A 165 5.27 29.44 -9.18
CA VAL A 165 4.22 28.48 -9.57
C VAL A 165 4.81 27.18 -10.13
N SER A 166 5.99 27.25 -10.75
CA SER A 166 6.73 26.10 -11.25
C SER A 166 7.09 25.08 -10.16
N SER A 167 7.16 25.51 -8.89
CA SER A 167 7.44 24.61 -7.75
C SER A 167 6.43 23.47 -7.64
N VAL A 168 5.18 23.69 -8.07
CA VAL A 168 4.08 22.72 -7.99
C VAL A 168 4.39 21.45 -8.80
N TRP A 169 5.17 21.54 -9.89
CA TRP A 169 5.54 20.38 -10.70
C TRP A 169 6.45 19.40 -9.96
N TYR A 170 7.24 19.87 -8.99
CA TYR A 170 8.08 18.98 -8.18
C TYR A 170 7.26 18.07 -7.25
N SER A 171 5.98 18.37 -7.02
CA SER A 171 5.07 17.46 -6.31
C SER A 171 4.89 16.12 -7.01
N PHE A 172 5.09 16.05 -8.33
CA PHE A 172 5.08 14.79 -9.05
C PHE A 172 6.16 13.81 -8.57
N ILE A 173 7.30 14.31 -8.12
CA ILE A 173 8.38 13.45 -7.60
C ILE A 173 7.89 12.68 -6.37
N LEU A 174 7.23 13.36 -5.43
CA LEU A 174 6.68 12.73 -4.22
C LEU A 174 5.53 11.78 -4.53
N ILE A 175 4.69 12.12 -5.52
CA ILE A 175 3.64 11.23 -6.01
C ILE A 175 4.24 9.94 -6.59
N VAL A 176 5.27 10.05 -7.42
CA VAL A 176 5.96 8.89 -8.02
C VAL A 176 6.61 8.04 -6.92
N ILE A 177 7.31 8.66 -5.97
CA ILE A 177 7.91 7.95 -4.82
C ILE A 177 6.83 7.16 -4.08
N PHE A 178 5.67 7.77 -3.81
CA PHE A 178 4.58 7.10 -3.13
C PHE A 178 3.99 5.91 -3.92
N ILE A 179 3.83 6.05 -5.24
CA ILE A 179 3.37 4.94 -6.11
C ILE A 179 4.37 3.79 -6.07
N VAL A 180 5.67 4.08 -6.13
CA VAL A 180 6.73 3.07 -6.04
C VAL A 180 6.73 2.40 -4.67
N LEU A 181 6.58 3.15 -3.58
CA LEU A 181 6.47 2.59 -2.23
C LEU A 181 5.26 1.67 -2.08
N CYS A 182 4.14 2.02 -2.71
CA CYS A 182 2.96 1.17 -2.77
C CYS A 182 3.26 -0.15 -3.49
N GLU A 183 3.90 -0.12 -4.67
CA GLU A 183 4.24 -1.34 -5.39
C GLU A 183 5.20 -2.25 -4.58
N ILE A 184 6.28 -1.68 -4.04
CA ILE A 184 7.27 -2.45 -3.28
C ILE A 184 6.62 -3.05 -2.02
N GLY A 185 5.84 -2.25 -1.29
CA GLY A 185 5.10 -2.73 -0.11
C GLY A 185 4.16 -3.88 -0.46
N TYR A 186 3.39 -3.73 -1.54
CA TYR A 186 2.45 -4.74 -2.00
C TYR A 186 3.13 -6.08 -2.36
N ILE A 187 4.22 -6.01 -3.14
CA ILE A 187 4.98 -7.19 -3.56
C ILE A 187 5.60 -7.91 -2.37
N LEU A 188 6.25 -7.16 -1.46
CA LEU A 188 6.87 -7.74 -0.27
C LEU A 188 5.84 -8.40 0.66
N GLY A 189 4.64 -7.81 0.76
CA GLY A 189 3.52 -8.41 1.46
C GLY A 189 3.12 -9.76 0.88
N GLY A 190 2.89 -9.80 -0.44
CA GLY A 190 2.54 -11.04 -1.13
C GLY A 190 3.62 -12.13 -1.02
N ASN A 191 4.89 -11.75 -1.16
CA ASN A 191 6.02 -12.67 -1.08
C ASN A 191 6.19 -13.28 0.33
N LYS A 192 5.97 -12.49 1.39
CA LYS A 192 6.03 -13.02 2.76
C LYS A 192 4.97 -14.09 3.00
N GLU A 193 3.73 -13.86 2.55
CA GLU A 193 2.66 -14.84 2.73
C GLU A 193 2.89 -16.09 1.86
N LYS A 194 3.42 -15.92 0.63
CA LYS A 194 3.87 -17.04 -0.22
C LYS A 194 4.90 -17.92 0.49
N LEU A 195 5.91 -17.31 1.10
CA LEU A 195 6.93 -18.02 1.89
C LEU A 195 6.33 -18.72 3.10
N ARG A 196 5.41 -18.06 3.82
CA ARG A 196 4.73 -18.64 4.99
C ARG A 196 3.97 -19.90 4.60
N GLN A 197 3.22 -19.87 3.50
CA GLN A 197 2.48 -21.04 3.02
C GLN A 197 3.40 -22.17 2.57
N PHE A 198 4.48 -21.86 1.85
CA PHE A 198 5.48 -22.85 1.47
C PHE A 198 6.12 -23.54 2.68
N MET A 199 6.43 -22.78 3.75
CA MET A 199 6.93 -23.36 4.99
C MET A 199 5.90 -24.26 5.68
N LEU A 200 4.62 -23.87 5.68
CA LEU A 200 3.54 -24.68 6.26
C LEU A 200 3.33 -25.98 5.49
N GLU A 201 3.32 -25.94 4.16
CA GLU A 201 3.23 -27.13 3.30
C GLU A 201 4.41 -28.09 3.54
N ARG A 202 5.64 -27.56 3.60
CA ARG A 202 6.84 -28.36 3.89
C ARG A 202 6.78 -29.02 5.28
N SER A 203 6.26 -28.28 6.26
CA SER A 203 6.08 -28.78 7.63
C SER A 203 5.04 -29.90 7.67
N MET A 204 3.89 -29.73 6.98
CA MET A 204 2.87 -30.78 6.87
C MET A 204 3.41 -32.05 6.20
N GLN A 205 4.15 -31.93 5.09
CA GLN A 205 4.77 -33.07 4.41
C GLN A 205 5.76 -33.82 5.32
N SER A 206 6.53 -33.10 6.14
CA SER A 206 7.45 -33.72 7.11
C SER A 206 6.71 -34.49 8.21
N VAL A 207 5.57 -33.97 8.68
CA VAL A 207 4.72 -34.62 9.68
C VAL A 207 4.01 -35.84 9.09
N GLU A 208 3.52 -35.77 7.85
CA GLU A 208 2.92 -36.90 7.15
C GLU A 208 3.92 -38.02 6.91
N LYS A 209 5.14 -37.70 6.43
CA LYS A 209 6.23 -38.68 6.32
C LYS A 209 6.58 -39.31 7.67
N GLY A 210 6.62 -38.51 8.74
CA GLY A 210 6.84 -39.00 10.09
C GLY A 210 5.72 -39.91 10.61
N LYS A 211 4.45 -39.59 10.32
CA LYS A 211 3.30 -40.45 10.64
C LYS A 211 3.33 -41.75 9.84
N ALA A 212 3.63 -41.69 8.54
CA ALA A 212 3.76 -42.87 7.68
C ALA A 212 4.89 -43.80 8.14
N ALA A 213 6.06 -43.25 8.50
CA ALA A 213 7.18 -44.03 9.04
C ALA A 213 6.83 -44.68 10.40
N ARG A 214 6.07 -43.98 11.27
CA ARG A 214 5.57 -44.55 12.53
C ARG A 214 4.56 -45.68 12.31
N LEU A 215 3.72 -45.60 11.28
CA LEU A 215 2.77 -46.65 10.91
C LEU A 215 3.51 -47.89 10.38
N GLN A 216 4.47 -47.71 9.47
CA GLN A 216 5.30 -48.81 8.96
C GLN A 216 6.10 -49.51 10.07
N ASN A 217 6.69 -48.76 11.00
CA ASN A 217 7.40 -49.35 12.15
C ASN A 217 6.44 -50.10 13.11
N LYS A 218 5.18 -49.67 13.25
CA LYS A 218 4.17 -50.41 14.03
C LYS A 218 3.77 -51.71 13.36
N GLU A 219 3.60 -51.72 12.04
CA GLU A 219 3.28 -52.94 11.28
C GLU A 219 4.44 -53.94 11.29
N GLN A 220 5.68 -53.48 11.11
CA GLN A 220 6.87 -54.33 11.20
C GLN A 220 7.12 -54.87 12.63
N GLY A 221 6.90 -54.04 13.65
CA GLY A 221 7.02 -54.47 15.06
C GLY A 221 5.93 -55.45 15.51
N GLN A 222 4.74 -55.41 14.91
CA GLN A 222 3.68 -56.40 15.15
C GLN A 222 3.90 -57.71 14.37
N GLY A 223 4.52 -57.65 13.18
CA GLY A 223 4.95 -58.84 12.44
C GLY A 223 6.03 -59.66 13.14
N ALA A 224 6.96 -58.99 13.84
CA ALA A 224 8.04 -59.63 14.59
C ALA A 224 7.59 -60.33 15.89
N LYS A 225 6.42 -59.96 16.46
CA LYS A 225 5.84 -60.62 17.64
C LYS A 225 4.93 -61.82 17.33
N ARG A 226 4.65 -62.09 16.05
CA ARG A 226 3.76 -63.18 15.59
C ARG A 226 4.51 -64.38 14.99
N ARG A 227 5.84 -64.37 14.97
CA ARG A 227 6.69 -65.53 14.68
C ARG A 227 7.34 -66.00 15.98
#